data_AF-A0A2L2WR35-F1
#
_entry.id   AF-A0A2L2WR35-F1
#
_cell.length_a   1.000
_cell.length_b   1.000
_cell.length_c   1.000
_cell.angle_alpha   90.00
_cell.angle_beta   90.00
_cell.angle_gamma   90.00
#
_symmetry.space_group_name_H-M   'P 1'
#
loop_
_entity.id
_entity.type
_entity.pdbx_description
1 polymer ?
#
loop_
_entity_poly.entity_id
_entity_poly.type
_entity_poly.pdbx_seq_one_letter_code
_entity_poly.pdbx_strand_id
1 'polypeptide(L)'
;MKKNYMLSSCLAMLALAGQADTGGTVTVGGSAVEGFVTRITFDGDNAALLFDDGRTMAADMSQVNITLSYDAEDTSISDVDAASGSTARRIYTIGGQYAGDSPEGLPKGVYIVNGKKMIIK
;
A
#
# COMPACT_ATOMS: atom_id res chain seq x y z
N MET A 1 -37.32 -34.06 -25.72
CA MET A 1 -37.68 -33.53 -24.39
C MET A 1 -36.65 -34.08 -23.41
N LYS A 2 -35.84 -33.38 -22.60
CA LYS A 2 -35.68 -32.01 -22.05
C LYS A 2 -34.17 -31.96 -21.61
N LYS A 3 -33.32 -31.03 -22.04
CA LYS A 3 -33.06 -29.64 -21.58
C LYS A 3 -31.74 -29.55 -20.78
N ASN A 4 -30.74 -28.89 -21.36
CA ASN A 4 -29.40 -28.56 -20.82
C ASN A 4 -29.48 -27.79 -19.50
N TYR A 5 -28.49 -27.95 -18.60
CA TYR A 5 -27.89 -26.85 -17.82
C TYR A 5 -26.42 -27.16 -17.45
N MET A 6 -25.55 -26.78 -18.37
CA MET A 6 -24.14 -26.44 -18.12
C MET A 6 -24.10 -25.15 -17.30
N LEU A 7 -23.01 -24.95 -16.52
CA LEU A 7 -22.56 -23.67 -15.97
C LEU A 7 -23.15 -23.24 -14.61
N SER A 8 -22.52 -23.64 -13.49
CA SER A 8 -22.44 -22.80 -12.28
C SER A 8 -21.42 -23.35 -11.27
N SER A 9 -20.17 -22.92 -11.37
CA SER A 9 -19.27 -22.86 -10.19
C SER A 9 -18.24 -21.75 -10.38
N CYS A 10 -18.70 -20.51 -10.48
CA CYS A 10 -17.87 -19.38 -10.05
C CYS A 10 -17.79 -19.47 -8.51
N LEU A 11 -16.83 -20.27 -8.03
CA LEU A 11 -16.43 -20.23 -6.63
C LEU A 11 -15.88 -18.83 -6.40
N ALA A 12 -16.65 -18.04 -5.65
CA ALA A 12 -16.28 -16.70 -5.24
C ALA A 12 -14.93 -16.78 -4.52
N MET A 13 -13.86 -16.41 -5.23
CA MET A 13 -12.63 -15.97 -4.61
C MET A 13 -13.02 -14.73 -3.81
N LEU A 14 -13.28 -14.91 -2.52
CA LEU A 14 -13.27 -13.82 -1.55
C LEU A 14 -11.92 -13.13 -1.75
N ALA A 15 -11.96 -11.97 -2.40
CA ALA A 15 -10.86 -11.03 -2.36
C ALA A 15 -10.71 -10.66 -0.88
N LEU A 16 -9.81 -11.35 -0.18
CA LEU A 16 -9.18 -10.80 1.00
C LEU A 16 -8.52 -9.53 0.50
N ALA A 17 -9.20 -8.40 0.66
CA ALA A 17 -8.56 -7.11 0.62
C ALA A 17 -7.56 -7.14 1.78
N GLY A 18 -6.35 -7.65 1.49
CA GLY A 18 -5.20 -7.44 2.35
C GLY A 18 -5.05 -5.94 2.45
N GLN A 19 -5.55 -5.37 3.53
CA GLN A 19 -5.26 -4.00 3.88
C GLN A 19 -3.74 -3.92 3.94
N ALA A 20 -3.15 -3.00 3.17
CA ALA A 20 -1.73 -2.75 3.27
C ALA A 20 -1.46 -2.34 4.72
N ASP A 21 -0.62 -3.11 5.41
CA ASP A 21 -0.21 -2.77 6.76
C ASP A 21 0.54 -1.44 6.69
N THR A 22 0.01 -0.42 7.36
CA THR A 22 0.62 0.90 7.39
C THR A 22 1.56 0.90 8.59
N GLY A 23 2.85 0.65 8.35
CA GLY A 23 3.91 0.60 9.37
C GLY A 23 4.26 1.95 9.98
N GLY A 24 3.28 2.65 10.55
CA GLY A 24 3.49 3.90 11.28
C GLY A 24 3.88 3.62 12.73
N THR A 25 4.94 4.27 13.22
CA THR A 25 5.30 4.26 14.64
C THR A 25 5.12 5.65 15.23
N VAL A 26 4.41 5.75 16.35
CA VAL A 26 4.20 6.99 17.09
C VAL A 26 4.99 6.90 18.39
N THR A 27 5.78 7.92 18.69
CA THR A 27 6.45 8.05 19.99
C THR A 27 6.10 9.38 20.64
N VAL A 28 5.87 9.35 21.95
CA VAL A 28 5.60 10.53 22.77
C VAL A 28 6.50 10.49 24.00
N GLY A 29 7.27 11.55 24.22
CA GLY A 29 8.25 11.60 25.32
C GLY A 29 9.31 10.49 25.21
N GLY A 30 9.62 10.06 23.97
CA GLY A 30 10.55 8.96 23.69
C GLY A 30 9.97 7.55 23.90
N SER A 31 8.72 7.41 24.32
CA SER A 31 8.05 6.11 24.49
C SER A 31 7.14 5.81 23.30
N ALA A 32 7.17 4.58 22.80
CA ALA A 32 6.26 4.14 21.74
C ALA A 32 4.81 4.09 22.24
N VAL A 33 3.89 4.56 21.40
CA VAL A 33 2.45 4.57 21.65
C VAL A 33 1.77 3.72 20.59
N GLU A 34 0.95 2.77 21.04
CA GLU A 34 0.23 1.84 20.16
C GLU A 34 -0.93 2.51 19.42
N GLY A 35 -1.07 2.17 18.14
CA GLY A 35 -2.12 2.64 17.25
C GLY A 35 -1.61 3.64 16.21
N PHE A 36 -2.39 3.82 15.14
CA PHE A 36 -2.08 4.77 14.09
C PHE A 36 -2.79 6.10 14.30
N VAL A 37 -2.08 7.23 14.20
CA VAL A 37 -2.69 8.56 14.34
C VAL A 37 -3.40 8.95 13.05
N THR A 38 -4.71 9.16 13.13
CA THR A 38 -5.58 9.53 12.00
C THR A 38 -5.84 11.04 11.92
N ARG A 39 -5.65 11.77 13.03
CA ARG A 39 -5.75 13.23 13.07
C ARG A 39 -4.85 13.83 14.13
N ILE A 40 -4.29 14.99 13.80
CA ILE A 40 -3.52 15.81 14.74
C ILE A 40 -4.16 17.19 14.77
N THR A 41 -4.41 17.72 15.96
CA THR A 41 -4.84 19.11 16.16
C THR A 41 -3.85 19.80 17.08
N PHE A 42 -3.55 21.07 16.80
CA PHE A 42 -2.61 21.86 17.58
C PHE A 42 -3.37 22.95 18.34
N ASP A 43 -3.06 23.08 19.63
CA ASP A 43 -3.60 24.12 20.50
C ASP A 43 -2.51 24.61 21.45
N GLY A 44 -2.03 25.83 21.20
CA GLY A 44 -0.84 26.38 21.86
C GLY A 44 0.38 25.47 21.65
N ASP A 45 1.01 25.08 22.76
CA ASP A 45 2.20 24.22 22.77
C ASP A 45 1.88 22.71 22.73
N ASN A 46 0.59 22.34 22.70
CA ASN A 46 0.16 20.95 22.73
C ASN A 46 -0.36 20.47 21.36
N ALA A 47 -0.12 19.19 21.08
CA ALA A 47 -0.80 18.43 20.03
C ALA A 47 -1.80 17.46 20.67
N ALA A 48 -3.02 17.40 20.12
CA ALA A 48 -3.97 16.33 20.39
C ALA A 48 -3.95 15.33 19.21
N LEU A 49 -3.64 14.08 19.52
CA LEU A 49 -3.53 12.97 18.59
C LEU A 49 -4.79 12.11 18.69
N LEU A 50 -5.54 11.97 17.60
CA LEU A 50 -6.65 11.03 17.47
C LEU A 50 -6.12 9.75 16.80
N PHE A 51 -6.25 8.62 17.49
CA PHE A 51 -5.87 7.31 16.99
C PHE A 51 -6.99 6.67 16.17
N ASP A 52 -6.65 5.62 15.43
CA ASP A 52 -7.55 4.81 14.61
C ASP A 52 -8.66 4.12 15.42
N ASP A 53 -8.39 3.76 16.66
CA ASP A 53 -9.38 3.23 17.60
C ASP A 53 -10.24 4.32 18.29
N GLY A 54 -10.07 5.58 17.90
CA GLY A 54 -10.84 6.70 18.40
C GLY A 54 -10.37 7.27 19.74
N ARG A 55 -9.30 6.75 20.34
CA ARG A 55 -8.67 7.37 21.51
C ARG A 55 -8.06 8.72 21.13
N THR A 56 -8.08 9.66 22.06
CA THR A 56 -7.38 10.95 21.93
C THR A 56 -6.32 11.08 23.01
N MET A 57 -5.13 11.57 22.65
CA MET A 57 -4.05 11.85 23.58
C MET A 57 -3.49 13.25 23.34
N ALA A 58 -3.37 14.04 24.41
CA ALA A 58 -2.69 15.33 24.37
C ALA A 58 -1.24 15.18 24.82
N ALA A 59 -0.31 15.81 24.10
CA ALA A 59 1.10 15.82 24.44
C ALA A 59 1.74 17.14 23.99
N ASP A 60 2.81 17.55 24.66
CA ASP A 60 3.63 18.68 24.24
C ASP A 60 4.20 18.39 22.83
N MET A 61 4.06 19.36 21.92
CA MET A 61 4.48 19.21 20.52
C MET A 61 5.96 18.84 20.38
N SER A 62 6.83 19.31 21.28
CA SER A 62 8.27 19.01 21.25
C SER A 62 8.58 17.54 21.55
N GLN A 63 7.62 16.82 22.13
CA GLN A 63 7.78 15.43 22.55
C GLN A 63 7.12 14.42 21.59
N VAL A 64 6.37 14.89 20.59
CA VAL A 64 5.67 14.04 19.63
C VAL A 64 6.57 13.77 18.43
N ASN A 65 6.81 12.50 18.13
CA ASN A 65 7.44 12.07 16.88
C ASN A 65 6.58 11.01 16.20
N ILE A 66 6.33 11.21 14.91
CA ILE A 66 5.56 10.28 14.07
C ILE A 66 6.44 9.90 12.89
N THR A 67 6.76 8.62 12.81
CA THR A 67 7.54 8.06 11.70
C THR A 67 6.61 7.22 10.84
N LEU A 68 6.56 7.53 9.55
CA LEU A 68 5.82 6.78 8.54
C LEU A 68 6.83 5.98 7.71
N SER A 69 6.92 4.68 7.96
CA SER A 69 7.77 3.78 7.19
C SER A 69 6.91 3.10 6.13
N TYR A 70 7.32 3.23 4.87
CA TYR A 70 6.76 2.46 3.78
C TYR A 70 7.83 1.49 3.31
N ASP A 71 7.62 0.20 3.50
CA ASP A 71 8.41 -0.80 2.80
C ASP A 71 8.02 -0.71 1.32
N ALA A 72 8.89 -0.06 0.54
CA ALA A 72 8.66 0.19 -0.89
C ALA A 72 8.70 -1.11 -1.74
N GLU A 73 8.91 -2.26 -1.10
CA GLU A 73 9.36 -3.47 -1.78
C GLU A 73 8.22 -4.42 -2.18
N ASP A 74 7.09 -4.49 -1.45
CA ASP A 74 6.03 -5.42 -1.81
C ASP A 74 4.65 -4.76 -1.82
N THR A 75 4.24 -4.39 -3.03
CA THR A 75 2.81 -4.36 -3.33
C THR A 75 2.22 -5.75 -3.10
N SER A 76 0.92 -5.89 -2.80
CA SER A 76 0.26 -7.17 -2.47
C SER A 76 0.29 -8.27 -3.57
N ILE A 77 1.12 -8.11 -4.60
CA ILE A 77 1.50 -9.15 -5.55
C ILE A 77 2.76 -9.82 -4.99
N SER A 78 2.57 -10.87 -4.19
CA SER A 78 3.64 -11.66 -3.57
C SER A 78 4.36 -12.59 -4.55
N ASP A 79 3.71 -12.93 -5.67
CA ASP A 79 4.27 -13.80 -6.70
C ASP A 79 3.75 -13.40 -8.07
N VAL A 80 4.61 -13.55 -9.07
CA VAL A 80 4.24 -13.53 -10.48
C VAL A 80 4.66 -14.89 -11.01
N ASP A 81 3.75 -15.65 -11.60
CA ASP A 81 4.09 -16.79 -12.47
C ASP A 81 4.75 -16.24 -13.76
N ALA A 82 5.87 -15.54 -13.59
CA ALA A 82 6.76 -15.21 -14.67
C ALA A 82 7.48 -16.52 -14.98
N ALA A 83 7.00 -17.24 -15.99
CA ALA A 83 7.77 -18.32 -16.60
C ALA A 83 9.21 -17.83 -16.76
N SER A 84 10.12 -18.39 -15.95
CA SER A 84 11.54 -18.03 -15.90
C SER A 84 12.08 -17.98 -17.33
N GLY A 85 12.28 -16.78 -17.88
CA GLY A 85 12.84 -16.67 -19.23
C GLY A 85 12.57 -15.41 -20.03
N SER A 86 11.67 -14.49 -19.64
CA SER A 86 11.55 -13.22 -20.39
C SER A 86 12.64 -12.23 -19.97
N THR A 87 13.78 -12.29 -20.66
CA THR A 87 14.90 -11.35 -20.54
C THR A 87 14.54 -9.92 -20.98
N ALA A 88 13.37 -9.70 -21.58
CA ALA A 88 12.90 -8.39 -22.02
C ALA A 88 12.08 -7.71 -20.90
N ARG A 89 12.66 -6.66 -20.31
CA ARG A 89 12.05 -5.85 -19.24
C ARG A 89 10.95 -4.95 -19.82
N ARG A 90 9.79 -5.51 -20.14
CA ARG A 90 8.64 -4.70 -20.59
C ARG A 90 7.98 -4.00 -19.40
N ILE A 91 7.68 -2.73 -19.60
CA ILE A 91 7.00 -1.86 -18.65
C ILE A 91 5.59 -1.59 -19.17
N TYR A 92 4.61 -1.67 -18.28
CA TYR A 92 3.22 -1.37 -18.57
C TYR A 92 2.68 -0.34 -17.57
N THR A 93 1.67 0.43 -17.97
CA THR A 93 0.88 1.24 -17.04
C THR A 93 0.04 0.34 -16.12
N ILE A 94 -0.51 0.88 -15.03
CA ILE A 94 -1.49 0.16 -14.19
C ILE A 94 -2.70 -0.35 -14.99
N GLY A 95 -3.08 0.34 -16.06
CA GLY A 95 -4.14 -0.08 -16.98
C GLY A 95 -3.68 -1.12 -18.02
N GLY A 96 -2.49 -1.69 -17.89
CA GLY A 96 -1.96 -2.73 -18.78
C GLY A 96 -1.48 -2.26 -20.15
N GLN A 97 -1.36 -0.95 -20.38
CA GLN A 97 -0.84 -0.43 -21.66
C GLN A 97 0.69 -0.47 -21.66
N TYR A 98 1.30 -0.90 -22.76
CA TYR A 98 2.75 -0.90 -22.91
C TYR A 98 3.32 0.53 -22.81
N ALA A 99 4.32 0.73 -21.95
CA ALA A 99 4.94 2.02 -21.68
C ALA A 99 6.39 2.11 -22.17
N GLY A 100 7.07 0.96 -22.37
CA GLY A 100 8.45 0.92 -22.86
C GLY A 100 9.22 -0.28 -22.31
N ASP A 101 10.52 -0.31 -22.58
CA ASP A 101 11.44 -1.36 -22.08
C ASP A 101 12.36 -0.86 -20.95
N SER A 102 12.26 0.41 -20.58
CA SER A 102 13.15 1.06 -19.62
C SER A 102 12.40 2.16 -18.84
N PRO A 103 12.67 2.32 -17.53
CA PRO A 103 12.00 3.32 -16.71
C PRO A 103 12.51 4.75 -16.97
N GLU A 104 13.68 4.89 -17.60
CA GLU A 104 14.27 6.18 -17.93
C GLU A 104 13.36 6.98 -18.88
N GLY A 105 13.00 8.20 -18.48
CA GLY A 105 12.17 9.10 -19.28
C GLY A 105 10.66 8.87 -19.16
N LEU A 106 10.21 7.86 -18.42
CA LEU A 106 8.80 7.72 -18.10
C LEU A 106 8.36 8.80 -17.09
N PRO A 107 7.13 9.36 -17.25
CA PRO A 107 6.56 10.25 -16.23
C PRO A 107 6.49 9.56 -14.88
N LYS A 108 6.66 10.32 -13.80
CA LYS A 108 6.52 9.84 -12.42
C LYS A 108 5.16 9.18 -12.23
N GLY A 109 5.13 8.01 -11.60
CA GLY A 109 3.90 7.24 -11.44
C GLY A 109 4.12 5.77 -11.11
N VAL A 110 3.03 5.01 -11.12
CA VAL A 110 3.04 3.57 -10.82
C VAL A 110 2.96 2.76 -12.13
N TYR A 111 3.85 1.78 -12.26
CA TYR A 111 3.97 0.93 -13.45
C TYR A 111 4.09 -0.55 -13.07
N ILE A 112 3.84 -1.43 -14.04
CA ILE A 112 4.10 -2.86 -13.94
C ILE A 112 5.40 -3.16 -14.69
N VAL A 113 6.42 -3.64 -13.98
CA VAL A 113 7.72 -4.01 -14.53
C VAL A 113 8.01 -5.46 -14.14
N ASN A 114 8.20 -6.33 -15.13
CA ASN A 114 8.34 -7.78 -14.91
C ASN A 114 7.21 -8.36 -14.03
N GLY A 115 5.98 -7.89 -14.24
CA GLY A 115 4.80 -8.31 -13.47
C GLY A 115 4.69 -7.74 -12.06
N LYS A 116 5.68 -6.97 -11.59
CA LYS A 116 5.64 -6.29 -10.28
C LYS A 116 5.26 -4.83 -10.43
N LYS A 117 4.46 -4.31 -9.49
CA LYS A 117 4.19 -2.86 -9.42
C LYS A 117 5.43 -2.15 -8.90
N MET A 118 5.84 -1.07 -9.56
CA MET A 118 6.97 -0.23 -9.16
C MET A 118 6.62 1.25 -9.28
N ILE A 119 7.22 2.08 -8.44
CA ILE A 119 7.10 3.54 -8.49
C ILE A 119 8.31 4.12 -9.24
N ILE A 120 8.06 4.85 -10.32
CA ILE A 120 9.06 5.68 -11.00
C ILE A 120 8.99 7.09 -10.39
N LYS A 121 10.14 7.58 -9.91
CA LYS A 121 10.29 8.83 -9.14
C LYS A 121 10.72 10.01 -9.98
#